data_AF-A0A3N5QDY6-F1
#
_entry.id   AF-A0A3N5QDY6-F1
#
_cell.length_a   1.000
_cell.length_b   1.000
_cell.length_c   1.000
_cell.angle_alpha   90.00
_cell.angle_beta   90.00
_cell.angle_gamma   90.00
#
_symmetry.space_group_name_H-M   'P 1'
#
loop_
_entity.id
_entity.type
_entity.pdbx_description
1 polymer ?
#
loop_
_entity_poly.entity_id
_entity_poly.type
_entity_poly.pdbx_seq_one_letter_code
_entity_poly.pdbx_strand_id
1 'polypeptide(L)'
;MRFLCVKQPTQADIFGQAYDLKPLDPAKENIEDILVTDQTSANELLARHPDILIEIKLEFKTGFRFPRPINRPEEVRPNEKILILRNGGIGDHIMLLPALQAFRERVPPDCRIWLATQKEKQPLFESNPHVERLLPLPLRLSELLQADGLIDFSGRRDWYDLASLPMTDAYLNFFHLDYTRITNKRPRLYYRSGKNRAVLEKLASARQDRPGRPLVLLNWKASNRLRDLPAQQLLFLTAECDDILFAIGQPAGLQSETAREIQDHAGPIVDCSPLLTGLDPYLELLNQCDAVVST
;
A
#
# COMPACT_ATOMS: atom_id res chain seq x y z
N MET A 1 5.00 15.80 -8.87
CA MET A 1 4.00 15.08 -9.69
C MET A 1 4.34 15.14 -11.17
N ARG A 2 3.90 14.15 -11.96
CA ARG A 2 4.06 14.06 -13.42
C ARG A 2 2.75 13.64 -14.08
N PHE A 3 2.61 13.94 -15.37
CA PHE A 3 1.42 13.69 -16.18
C PHE A 3 1.77 12.73 -17.31
N LEU A 4 1.03 11.64 -17.42
CA LEU A 4 1.27 10.57 -18.38
C LEU A 4 0.04 10.37 -19.28
N CYS A 5 0.29 10.09 -20.55
CA CYS A 5 -0.73 9.66 -21.52
C CYS A 5 -0.27 8.42 -22.27
N VAL A 6 -1.19 7.79 -22.98
CA VAL A 6 -0.87 6.68 -23.90
C VAL A 6 -0.66 7.17 -25.33
N LYS A 7 0.22 6.51 -26.10
CA LYS A 7 0.44 6.81 -27.53
C LYS A 7 -0.67 6.29 -28.44
N GLN A 8 -1.34 5.22 -28.01
CA GLN A 8 -2.43 4.56 -28.71
C GLN A 8 -3.48 4.04 -27.71
N PRO A 9 -4.75 3.83 -28.10
CA PRO A 9 -5.77 3.27 -27.22
C PRO A 9 -5.27 1.99 -26.55
N THR A 10 -5.30 1.93 -25.23
CA THR A 10 -4.67 0.86 -24.46
C THR A 10 -5.50 0.51 -23.24
N GLN A 11 -5.74 -0.79 -23.04
CA GLN A 11 -6.14 -1.33 -21.75
C GLN A 11 -4.90 -1.73 -20.96
N ALA A 12 -4.78 -1.25 -19.74
CA ALA A 12 -3.62 -1.50 -18.88
C ALA A 12 -4.07 -1.80 -17.45
N ASP A 13 -3.41 -2.77 -16.82
CA ASP A 13 -3.46 -2.93 -15.36
C ASP A 13 -2.18 -2.32 -14.78
N ILE A 14 -2.34 -1.21 -14.04
CA ILE A 14 -1.24 -0.50 -13.41
C ILE A 14 -1.44 -0.59 -11.89
N PHE A 15 -0.54 -1.30 -11.23
CA PHE A 15 -0.55 -1.49 -9.77
C PHE A 15 -1.88 -2.02 -9.20
N GLY A 16 -2.55 -2.90 -9.96
CA GLY A 16 -3.84 -3.51 -9.60
C GLY A 16 -5.07 -2.69 -10.00
N GLN A 17 -4.88 -1.56 -10.69
CA GLN A 17 -5.98 -0.78 -11.24
C GLN A 17 -6.05 -0.95 -12.76
N ALA A 18 -7.20 -1.41 -13.25
CA ALA A 18 -7.50 -1.44 -14.66
C ALA A 18 -7.84 -0.04 -15.19
N TYR A 19 -7.25 0.32 -16.32
CA TYR A 19 -7.55 1.52 -17.09
C TYR A 19 -7.88 1.15 -18.53
N ASP A 20 -8.78 1.92 -19.12
CA ASP A 20 -9.02 2.01 -20.55
C ASP A 20 -8.69 3.45 -20.95
N LEU A 21 -7.53 3.64 -21.60
CA LEU A 21 -6.92 4.94 -21.85
C LEU A 21 -6.89 5.24 -23.34
N LYS A 22 -7.21 6.48 -23.68
CA LYS A 22 -7.09 7.00 -25.05
C LYS A 22 -5.93 7.99 -25.17
N PRO A 23 -5.32 8.11 -26.35
CA PRO A 23 -4.32 9.15 -26.58
C PRO A 23 -4.90 10.54 -26.36
N LEU A 24 -4.03 11.50 -26.06
CA LEU A 24 -4.43 12.89 -25.99
C LEU A 24 -4.97 13.33 -27.36
N ASP A 25 -6.17 13.90 -27.39
CA ASP A 25 -6.78 14.44 -28.60
C ASP A 25 -6.74 15.97 -28.51
N PRO A 26 -5.90 16.68 -29.28
CA PRO A 26 -5.81 18.13 -29.21
C PRO A 26 -7.13 18.87 -29.49
N ALA A 27 -8.09 18.22 -30.16
CA ALA A 27 -9.41 18.80 -30.42
C ALA A 27 -10.39 18.61 -29.25
N LYS A 28 -10.04 17.84 -28.22
CA LYS A 28 -10.90 17.55 -27.06
C LYS A 28 -10.15 17.78 -25.76
N GLU A 29 -10.82 18.33 -24.76
CA GLU A 29 -10.29 18.31 -23.39
C GLU A 29 -10.51 16.91 -22.79
N ASN A 30 -9.70 15.91 -23.19
CA ASN A 30 -9.81 14.54 -22.68
C ASN A 30 -8.98 14.30 -21.40
N ILE A 31 -9.20 15.15 -20.40
CA ILE A 31 -8.48 15.09 -19.11
C ILE A 31 -8.70 13.76 -18.35
N GLU A 32 -9.78 13.05 -18.65
CA GLU A 32 -10.10 11.74 -18.05
C GLU A 32 -9.09 10.64 -18.42
N ASP A 33 -8.36 10.81 -19.53
CA ASP A 33 -7.36 9.86 -20.01
C ASP A 33 -5.92 10.25 -19.61
N ILE A 34 -5.76 11.39 -18.91
CA ILE A 34 -4.47 11.84 -18.42
C ILE A 34 -4.25 11.24 -17.03
N LEU A 35 -3.20 10.44 -16.90
CA LEU A 35 -2.76 9.88 -15.64
C LEU A 35 -1.86 10.86 -14.89
N VAL A 36 -2.08 11.00 -13.59
CA VAL A 36 -1.27 11.79 -12.67
C VAL A 36 -0.59 10.83 -11.71
N THR A 37 0.70 11.03 -11.47
CA THR A 37 1.41 10.25 -10.44
C THR A 37 2.58 11.00 -9.84
N ASP A 38 3.19 10.42 -8.82
CA ASP A 38 4.39 10.94 -8.18
C ASP A 38 5.64 10.69 -9.04
N GLN A 39 6.75 11.37 -8.75
CA GLN A 39 7.98 11.29 -9.55
C GLN A 39 8.52 9.85 -9.67
N THR A 40 8.50 9.09 -8.58
CA THR A 40 9.07 7.73 -8.51
C THR A 40 8.24 6.78 -9.34
N SER A 41 6.91 6.78 -9.13
CA SER A 41 5.98 5.95 -9.91
C SER A 41 6.06 6.25 -11.40
N ALA A 42 6.12 7.53 -11.78
CA ALA A 42 6.22 7.90 -13.19
C ALA A 42 7.51 7.36 -13.84
N ASN A 43 8.65 7.45 -13.15
CA ASN A 43 9.91 6.90 -13.65
C ASN A 43 9.82 5.39 -13.86
N GLU A 44 9.25 4.66 -12.88
CA GLU A 44 9.04 3.22 -12.99
C GLU A 44 8.13 2.85 -14.17
N LEU A 45 7.00 3.55 -14.31
CA LEU A 45 6.03 3.29 -15.37
C LEU A 45 6.59 3.59 -16.77
N LEU A 46 7.27 4.72 -16.95
CA LEU A 46 7.90 5.07 -18.22
C LEU A 46 9.01 4.08 -18.60
N ALA A 47 9.76 3.57 -17.62
CA ALA A 47 10.80 2.57 -17.86
C ALA A 47 10.22 1.19 -18.23
N ARG A 48 9.10 0.79 -17.63
CA ARG A 48 8.43 -0.48 -17.92
C ARG A 48 7.62 -0.47 -19.20
N HIS A 49 7.09 0.68 -19.59
CA HIS A 49 6.18 0.81 -20.72
C HIS A 49 6.57 1.95 -21.69
N PRO A 50 7.82 1.98 -22.20
CA PRO A 50 8.33 3.10 -23.02
C PRO A 50 7.60 3.28 -24.36
N ASP A 51 7.03 2.19 -24.89
CA ASP A 51 6.31 2.20 -26.17
C ASP A 51 4.83 2.57 -26.02
N ILE A 52 4.31 2.55 -24.79
CA ILE A 52 2.89 2.80 -24.51
C ILE A 52 2.71 4.18 -23.89
N LEU A 53 3.50 4.50 -22.86
CA LEU A 53 3.36 5.71 -22.06
C LEU A 53 4.28 6.83 -22.57
N ILE A 54 3.77 8.05 -22.52
CA ILE A 54 4.54 9.28 -22.70
C ILE A 54 4.28 10.23 -21.55
N GLU A 55 5.31 10.97 -21.16
CA GLU A 55 5.10 12.14 -20.31
C GLU A 55 4.63 13.32 -21.17
N ILE A 56 3.64 14.03 -20.67
CA ILE A 56 3.19 15.29 -21.25
C ILE A 56 3.45 16.44 -20.28
N LYS A 57 3.66 17.63 -20.84
CA LYS A 57 3.69 18.88 -20.08
C LYS A 57 2.36 19.60 -20.27
N LEU A 58 1.68 19.87 -19.18
CA LEU A 58 0.47 20.69 -19.21
C LEU A 58 0.89 22.16 -19.14
N GLU A 59 0.59 22.93 -20.19
CA GLU A 59 0.72 24.39 -20.13
C GLU A 59 -0.46 24.97 -19.36
N PHE A 60 -0.18 25.66 -18.25
CA PHE A 60 -1.15 26.24 -17.32
C PHE A 60 -1.94 27.45 -17.85
N LYS A 61 -2.05 27.61 -19.17
CA LYS A 61 -2.87 28.66 -19.79
C LYS A 61 -4.37 28.32 -19.75
N THR A 62 -4.70 27.08 -19.43
CA THR A 62 -6.07 26.57 -19.31
C THR A 62 -6.61 26.78 -17.89
N GLY A 63 -7.89 27.15 -17.77
CA GLY A 63 -8.58 27.54 -16.52
C GLY A 63 -8.77 26.43 -15.48
N PHE A 64 -7.91 25.40 -15.46
CA PHE A 64 -7.92 24.38 -14.43
C PHE A 64 -7.42 24.96 -13.11
N ARG A 65 -8.22 24.76 -12.06
CA ARG A 65 -7.79 25.04 -10.69
C ARG A 65 -7.11 23.81 -10.12
N PHE A 66 -5.79 23.76 -10.22
CA PHE A 66 -5.01 22.71 -9.55
C PHE A 66 -5.07 22.85 -8.03
N PRO A 67 -5.01 21.73 -7.28
CA PRO A 67 -4.91 21.79 -5.83
C PRO A 67 -3.62 22.51 -5.42
N ARG A 68 -3.71 23.34 -4.40
CA ARG A 68 -2.53 24.04 -3.87
C ARG A 68 -1.66 23.09 -3.06
N PRO A 69 -0.32 23.23 -3.08
CA PRO A 69 0.53 22.49 -2.16
C PRO A 69 0.14 22.79 -0.70
N ILE A 70 0.07 21.74 0.12
CA ILE A 70 -0.08 21.83 1.58
C ILE A 70 1.23 21.38 2.19
N ASN A 71 1.87 22.27 2.94
CA ASN A 71 3.06 21.92 3.69
C ASN A 71 2.70 21.63 5.14
N ARG A 72 1.82 22.42 5.74
CA ARG A 72 1.50 22.31 7.16
C ARG A 72 0.01 22.10 7.42
N PRO A 73 -0.38 21.41 8.51
CA PRO A 73 -1.80 21.24 8.85
C PRO A 73 -2.55 22.56 9.01
N GLU A 74 -1.89 23.60 9.52
CA GLU A 74 -2.49 24.93 9.75
C GLU A 74 -2.87 25.65 8.45
N GLU A 75 -2.36 25.18 7.30
CA GLU A 75 -2.74 25.71 5.99
C GLU A 75 -4.09 25.17 5.53
N VAL A 76 -4.60 24.07 6.10
CA VAL A 76 -5.86 23.42 5.68
C VAL A 76 -7.07 24.21 6.19
N ARG A 77 -8.02 24.48 5.29
CA ARG A 77 -9.25 25.22 5.61
C ARG A 77 -10.43 24.27 5.83
N PRO A 78 -11.47 24.71 6.54
CA PRO A 78 -12.70 23.95 6.69
C PRO A 78 -13.30 23.52 5.34
N ASN A 79 -13.85 22.31 5.26
CA ASN A 79 -14.47 21.69 4.08
C ASN A 79 -13.56 21.37 2.87
N GLU A 80 -12.25 21.67 2.95
CA GLU A 80 -11.31 21.35 1.88
C GLU A 80 -11.13 19.84 1.70
N LYS A 81 -10.91 19.43 0.45
CA LYS A 81 -10.45 18.09 0.08
C LYS A 81 -8.94 18.10 -0.05
N ILE A 82 -8.26 17.38 0.85
CA ILE A 82 -6.81 17.26 0.86
C ILE A 82 -6.44 15.92 0.25
N LEU A 83 -5.77 15.94 -0.90
CA LEU A 83 -5.25 14.76 -1.55
C LEU A 83 -3.79 14.53 -1.14
N ILE A 84 -3.50 13.32 -0.67
CA ILE A 84 -2.15 12.86 -0.32
C ILE A 84 -1.72 11.84 -1.38
N LEU A 85 -0.58 12.08 -2.05
CA LEU A 85 0.02 11.13 -2.98
C LEU A 85 1.16 10.38 -2.27
N ARG A 86 1.00 9.06 -2.11
CA ARG A 86 2.07 8.21 -1.58
C ARG A 86 2.17 6.93 -2.41
N ASN A 87 3.33 6.74 -3.04
CA ASN A 87 3.82 5.44 -3.49
C ASN A 87 4.88 4.91 -2.50
N GLY A 88 5.08 3.60 -2.43
CA GLY A 88 6.06 2.96 -1.56
C GLY A 88 5.78 1.48 -1.34
N GLY A 89 6.66 0.79 -0.62
CA GLY A 89 6.45 -0.59 -0.18
C GLY A 89 5.35 -0.73 0.88
N ILE A 90 5.02 -1.96 1.28
CA ILE A 90 4.04 -2.20 2.36
C ILE A 90 4.52 -1.55 3.66
N GLY A 91 5.81 -1.69 3.98
CA GLY A 91 6.42 -1.08 5.16
C GLY A 91 6.29 0.44 5.18
N ASP A 92 6.53 1.11 4.05
CA ASP A 92 6.37 2.57 3.93
C ASP A 92 4.95 3.02 4.30
N HIS A 93 3.95 2.31 3.80
CA HIS A 93 2.54 2.61 4.05
C HIS A 93 2.14 2.34 5.51
N ILE A 94 2.64 1.27 6.12
CA ILE A 94 2.41 0.99 7.54
C ILE A 94 3.04 2.07 8.41
N MET A 95 4.30 2.45 8.14
CA MET A 95 5.01 3.46 8.92
C MET A 95 4.45 4.89 8.73
N LEU A 96 3.68 5.13 7.67
CA LEU A 96 2.94 6.37 7.45
C LEU A 96 1.70 6.51 8.36
N LEU A 97 1.10 5.42 8.83
CA LEU A 97 -0.17 5.43 9.57
C LEU A 97 -0.20 6.35 10.80
N PRO A 98 0.83 6.38 11.68
CA PRO A 98 0.85 7.31 12.82
C PRO A 98 0.82 8.77 12.39
N ALA A 99 1.48 9.09 11.26
CA ALA A 99 1.53 10.45 10.77
C ALA A 99 0.21 10.89 10.12
N LEU A 100 -0.50 9.99 9.45
CA LEU A 100 -1.87 10.25 8.97
C LEU A 100 -2.83 10.54 10.13
N GLN A 101 -2.76 9.76 11.21
CA GLN A 101 -3.53 10.03 12.42
C GLN A 101 -3.21 11.41 12.98
N ALA A 102 -1.92 11.69 13.21
CA ALA A 102 -1.46 12.93 13.81
C ALA A 102 -1.75 14.18 12.95
N PHE A 103 -1.74 14.01 11.62
CA PHE A 103 -2.15 15.04 10.66
C PHE A 103 -3.67 15.28 10.77
N ARG A 104 -4.47 14.21 10.77
CA ARG A 104 -5.93 14.29 10.90
C ARG A 104 -6.39 15.01 12.17
N GLU A 105 -5.69 14.79 13.28
CA GLU A 105 -5.97 15.44 14.58
C GLU A 105 -5.70 16.96 14.59
N ARG A 106 -4.95 17.49 13.61
CA ARG A 106 -4.55 18.91 13.56
C ARG A 106 -5.27 19.73 12.48
N VAL A 107 -5.88 19.07 11.51
CA VAL A 107 -6.67 19.74 10.46
C VAL A 107 -8.13 19.92 10.92
N PRO A 108 -8.89 20.86 10.32
CA PRO A 108 -10.30 21.05 10.63
C PRO A 108 -11.13 19.75 10.53
N PRO A 109 -12.07 19.48 11.44
CA PRO A 109 -12.80 18.22 11.48
C PRO A 109 -13.74 17.99 10.29
N ASP A 110 -14.10 19.04 9.55
CA ASP A 110 -14.93 18.98 8.35
C ASP A 110 -14.10 18.88 7.05
N CYS A 111 -12.78 18.92 7.12
CA CYS A 111 -11.95 18.63 5.96
C CYS A 111 -12.00 17.13 5.60
N ARG A 112 -11.72 16.83 4.34
CA ARG A 112 -11.78 15.48 3.78
C ARG A 112 -10.40 15.06 3.34
N ILE A 113 -9.91 13.94 3.84
CA ILE A 113 -8.57 13.43 3.51
C ILE A 113 -8.72 12.31 2.49
N TRP A 114 -8.17 12.52 1.32
CA TRP A 114 -8.08 11.52 0.26
C TRP A 114 -6.65 11.02 0.17
N LEU A 115 -6.47 9.71 0.01
CA LEU A 115 -5.15 9.09 -0.14
C LEU A 115 -5.08 8.37 -1.49
N ALA A 116 -4.17 8.82 -2.36
CA ALA A 116 -3.82 8.11 -3.57
C ALA A 116 -2.58 7.24 -3.33
N THR A 117 -2.74 5.93 -3.54
CA THR A 117 -1.67 4.92 -3.48
C THR A 117 -1.96 3.81 -4.50
N GLN A 118 -0.99 2.94 -4.72
CA GLN A 118 -1.12 1.73 -5.55
C GLN A 118 -2.37 0.93 -5.14
N LYS A 119 -3.20 0.53 -6.10
CA LYS A 119 -4.50 -0.12 -5.84
C LYS A 119 -4.34 -1.40 -5.02
N GLU A 120 -3.33 -2.19 -5.32
CA GLU A 120 -2.95 -3.40 -4.57
C GLU A 120 -2.59 -3.16 -3.08
N LYS A 121 -2.29 -1.91 -2.68
CA LYS A 121 -1.96 -1.52 -1.30
C LYS A 121 -3.10 -0.83 -0.56
N GLN A 122 -4.19 -0.48 -1.24
CA GLN A 122 -5.37 0.11 -0.63
C GLN A 122 -5.95 -0.71 0.54
N PRO A 123 -5.89 -2.07 0.55
CA PRO A 123 -6.32 -2.87 1.70
C PRO A 123 -5.79 -2.43 3.08
N LEU A 124 -4.60 -1.82 3.13
CA LEU A 124 -4.01 -1.28 4.38
C LEU A 124 -4.82 -0.11 4.98
N PHE A 125 -5.62 0.58 4.16
CA PHE A 125 -6.28 1.83 4.51
C PHE A 125 -7.81 1.76 4.44
N GLU A 126 -8.42 0.69 3.91
CA GLU A 126 -9.86 0.63 3.61
C GLU A 126 -10.78 0.88 4.81
N SER A 127 -10.34 0.54 6.03
CA SER A 127 -11.12 0.85 7.25
C SER A 127 -10.42 1.87 8.14
N ASN A 128 -9.44 2.60 7.62
CA ASN A 128 -8.73 3.63 8.36
C ASN A 128 -9.65 4.87 8.55
N PRO A 129 -9.97 5.28 9.79
CA PRO A 129 -10.91 6.37 10.07
C PRO A 129 -10.34 7.76 9.74
N HIS A 130 -9.05 7.86 9.42
CA HIS A 130 -8.38 9.12 9.09
C HIS A 130 -8.35 9.40 7.58
N VAL A 131 -8.82 8.46 6.76
CA VAL A 131 -8.87 8.58 5.28
C VAL A 131 -10.32 8.40 4.84
N GLU A 132 -10.88 9.40 4.18
CA GLU A 132 -12.26 9.36 3.68
C GLU A 132 -12.36 8.59 2.36
N ARG A 133 -11.39 8.79 1.45
CA ARG A 133 -11.42 8.22 0.12
C ARG A 133 -10.05 7.70 -0.29
N LEU A 134 -10.04 6.48 -0.82
CA LEU A 134 -8.87 5.89 -1.47
C LEU A 134 -8.96 6.08 -2.98
N LEU A 135 -7.87 6.53 -3.58
CA LEU A 135 -7.72 6.69 -5.02
C LEU A 135 -6.57 5.80 -5.50
N PRO A 136 -6.66 5.21 -6.70
CA PRO A 136 -5.52 4.50 -7.27
C PRO A 136 -4.43 5.51 -7.64
N LEU A 137 -3.17 5.08 -7.57
CA LEU A 137 -2.02 5.82 -8.09
C LEU A 137 -1.38 4.95 -9.17
N PRO A 138 -1.28 5.42 -10.43
CA PRO A 138 -1.65 6.74 -10.94
C PRO A 138 -3.16 7.06 -10.82
N LEU A 139 -3.54 8.30 -10.51
CA LEU A 139 -4.95 8.73 -10.54
C LEU A 139 -5.26 9.44 -11.87
N ARG A 140 -6.53 9.65 -12.21
CA ARG A 140 -6.90 10.49 -13.36
C ARG A 140 -6.73 11.97 -13.03
N LEU A 141 -6.42 12.81 -14.03
CA LEU A 141 -6.32 14.25 -13.84
C LEU A 141 -7.64 14.86 -13.34
N SER A 142 -8.77 14.37 -13.82
CA SER A 142 -10.10 14.77 -13.34
C SER A 142 -10.29 14.53 -11.84
N GLU A 143 -9.69 13.48 -11.28
CA GLU A 143 -9.73 13.19 -9.84
C GLU A 143 -8.81 14.12 -9.06
N LEU A 144 -7.62 14.42 -9.59
CA LEU A 144 -6.71 15.42 -9.01
C LEU A 144 -7.40 16.79 -8.89
N LEU A 145 -8.07 17.23 -9.96
CA LEU A 145 -8.70 18.55 -10.04
C LEU A 145 -9.91 18.72 -9.12
N GLN A 146 -10.41 17.63 -8.52
CA GLN A 146 -11.44 17.71 -7.48
C GLN A 146 -10.89 18.08 -6.11
N ALA A 147 -9.57 18.00 -5.90
CA ALA A 147 -8.93 18.34 -4.63
C ALA A 147 -8.68 19.85 -4.51
N ASP A 148 -8.71 20.35 -3.28
CA ASP A 148 -8.38 21.74 -2.95
C ASP A 148 -6.91 21.89 -2.55
N GLY A 149 -6.38 20.89 -1.86
CA GLY A 149 -5.00 20.82 -1.37
C GLY A 149 -4.31 19.52 -1.75
N LEU A 150 -2.98 19.57 -1.90
CA LEU A 150 -2.13 18.45 -2.32
C LEU A 150 -0.92 18.30 -1.41
N ILE A 151 -0.68 17.07 -0.95
CA ILE A 151 0.56 16.65 -0.28
C ILE A 151 1.22 15.59 -1.17
N ASP A 152 2.33 15.94 -1.82
CA ASP A 152 3.07 15.04 -2.72
C ASP A 152 4.39 14.60 -2.07
N PHE A 153 4.48 13.31 -1.71
CA PHE A 153 5.67 12.73 -1.09
C PHE A 153 6.92 12.71 -1.98
N SER A 154 6.75 12.80 -3.30
CA SER A 154 7.88 12.74 -4.25
C SER A 154 8.53 14.09 -4.54
N GLY A 155 7.84 15.19 -4.24
CA GLY A 155 8.27 16.54 -4.62
C GLY A 155 9.24 17.20 -3.64
N ARG A 156 9.43 16.63 -2.44
CA ARG A 156 10.16 17.30 -1.36
C ARG A 156 11.60 16.79 -1.21
N ARG A 157 12.50 17.74 -0.97
CA ARG A 157 13.96 17.54 -0.87
C ARG A 157 14.43 17.18 0.54
N ASP A 158 13.53 17.15 1.51
CA ASP A 158 13.77 16.71 2.89
C ASP A 158 13.86 15.18 3.03
N TRP A 159 14.04 14.46 1.91
CA TRP A 159 14.36 13.03 1.88
C TRP A 159 15.55 12.66 2.79
N TYR A 160 16.46 13.59 3.06
CA TYR A 160 17.57 13.40 4.01
C TYR A 160 17.10 12.97 5.41
N ASP A 161 15.86 13.30 5.78
CA ASP A 161 15.28 12.91 7.06
C ASP A 161 14.97 11.40 7.12
N LEU A 162 14.62 10.76 6.00
CA LEU A 162 14.40 9.31 5.96
C LEU A 162 15.69 8.52 6.21
N ALA A 163 16.86 9.10 5.94
CA ALA A 163 18.15 8.48 6.18
C ALA A 163 18.67 8.70 7.61
N SER A 164 18.14 9.70 8.32
CA SER A 164 18.67 10.15 9.62
C SER A 164 17.69 9.99 10.78
N LEU A 165 16.41 9.77 10.51
CA LEU A 165 15.36 9.57 11.50
C LEU A 165 14.75 8.16 11.40
N PRO A 166 14.17 7.64 12.49
CA PRO A 166 13.21 6.55 12.39
C PRO A 166 12.12 6.87 11.37
N MET A 167 11.72 5.90 10.56
CA MET A 167 10.81 6.13 9.43
C MET A 167 9.48 6.79 9.83
N THR A 168 8.92 6.44 10.99
CA THR A 168 7.71 7.09 11.52
C THR A 168 7.94 8.58 11.80
N ASP A 169 9.12 8.95 12.29
CA ASP A 169 9.49 10.32 12.64
C ASP A 169 9.73 11.15 11.38
N ALA A 170 10.35 10.55 10.37
CA ALA A 170 10.49 11.16 9.05
C ALA A 170 9.12 11.48 8.44
N TYR A 171 8.13 10.57 8.52
CA TYR A 171 6.77 10.86 8.05
C TYR A 171 6.09 11.96 8.85
N LEU A 172 6.25 11.97 10.18
CA LEU A 172 5.73 13.05 11.02
C LEU A 172 6.34 14.41 10.63
N ASN A 173 7.66 14.46 10.44
CA ASN A 173 8.35 15.66 9.99
C ASN A 173 7.91 16.10 8.59
N PHE A 174 7.62 15.14 7.71
CA PHE A 174 7.10 15.42 6.37
C PHE A 174 5.77 16.18 6.42
N PHE A 175 4.88 15.82 7.34
CA PHE A 175 3.66 16.59 7.61
C PHE A 175 3.91 17.87 8.44
N HIS A 176 5.17 18.27 8.64
CA HIS A 176 5.59 19.38 9.50
C HIS A 176 5.09 19.27 10.94
N LEU A 177 5.01 18.05 11.44
CA LEU A 177 4.63 17.77 12.82
C LEU A 177 5.88 17.64 13.68
N ASP A 178 5.85 18.25 14.87
CA ASP A 178 6.90 18.03 15.87
C ASP A 178 6.84 16.58 16.37
N TYR A 179 7.64 15.73 15.74
CA TYR A 179 7.72 14.30 16.04
C TYR A 179 8.25 14.01 17.45
N THR A 180 8.91 14.96 18.11
CA THR A 180 9.40 14.79 19.49
C THR A 180 8.27 14.87 20.52
N ARG A 181 7.17 15.54 20.17
CA ARG A 181 5.99 15.71 21.04
C ARG A 181 4.93 14.62 20.85
N ILE A 182 5.05 13.81 19.81
CA ILE A 182 4.09 12.75 19.51
C ILE A 182 4.51 11.48 20.23
N THR A 183 3.80 11.14 21.29
CA THR A 183 4.15 10.00 22.16
C THR A 183 3.70 8.66 21.59
N ASN A 184 2.56 8.61 20.90
CA ASN A 184 2.05 7.39 20.28
C ASN A 184 2.41 7.35 18.79
N LYS A 185 3.49 6.64 18.47
CA LYS A 185 3.98 6.43 17.10
C LYS A 185 3.73 5.00 16.59
N ARG A 186 2.89 4.22 17.27
CA ARG A 186 2.64 2.82 16.91
C ARG A 186 1.75 2.77 15.66
N PRO A 187 2.19 2.13 14.56
CA PRO A 187 1.32 1.87 13.42
C PRO A 187 0.08 1.08 13.84
N ARG A 188 -1.09 1.48 13.33
CA ARG A 188 -2.36 0.80 13.58
C ARG A 188 -3.08 0.55 12.27
N LEU A 189 -3.18 -0.72 11.90
CA LEU A 189 -4.05 -1.16 10.82
C LEU A 189 -5.45 -1.34 11.38
N TYR A 190 -6.41 -0.66 10.76
CA TYR A 190 -7.83 -0.86 11.03
C TYR A 190 -8.29 -1.92 10.04
N TYR A 191 -8.22 -3.19 10.45
CA TYR A 191 -8.64 -4.31 9.62
C TYR A 191 -9.97 -4.87 10.13
N ARG A 192 -10.88 -5.17 9.20
CA ARG A 192 -12.14 -5.88 9.51
C ARG A 192 -12.00 -7.30 8.96
N SER A 193 -11.99 -8.28 9.85
CA SER A 193 -12.00 -9.70 9.50
C SER A 193 -13.28 -10.08 8.76
N GLY A 194 -13.25 -11.19 8.03
CA GLY A 194 -14.37 -11.68 7.22
C GLY A 194 -14.27 -11.34 5.74
N LYS A 195 -13.17 -10.71 5.30
CA LYS A 195 -13.01 -10.28 3.90
C LYS A 195 -12.60 -11.42 2.99
N ASN A 196 -11.92 -12.45 3.51
CA ASN A 196 -11.49 -13.59 2.71
C ASN A 196 -11.99 -14.92 3.28
N ARG A 197 -13.15 -15.37 2.78
CA ARG A 197 -13.80 -16.61 3.21
C ARG A 197 -12.94 -17.85 2.97
N ALA A 198 -12.20 -17.91 1.86
CA ALA A 198 -11.36 -19.07 1.54
C ALA A 198 -10.22 -19.25 2.56
N VAL A 199 -9.57 -18.16 2.97
CA VAL A 199 -8.55 -18.19 4.03
C VAL A 199 -9.18 -18.63 5.35
N LEU A 200 -10.32 -18.05 5.72
CA LEU A 200 -11.04 -18.40 6.95
C LEU A 200 -11.44 -19.88 6.99
N GLU A 201 -12.04 -20.41 5.93
CA GLU A 201 -12.43 -21.82 5.84
C GLU A 201 -11.23 -22.75 5.93
N LYS A 202 -10.12 -22.41 5.26
CA LYS A 202 -8.88 -23.20 5.33
C LYS A 202 -8.31 -23.27 6.74
N LEU A 203 -8.25 -22.13 7.44
CA LEU A 203 -7.75 -22.07 8.81
C LEU A 203 -8.71 -22.70 9.81
N ALA A 204 -10.03 -22.57 9.59
CA ALA A 204 -11.05 -23.20 10.42
C ALA A 204 -10.96 -24.72 10.36
N SER A 205 -10.81 -25.29 9.15
CA SER A 205 -10.59 -26.73 8.98
C SER A 205 -9.36 -27.20 9.76
N ALA A 206 -8.24 -26.48 9.65
CA ALA A 206 -7.02 -26.83 10.36
C ALA A 206 -7.16 -26.74 11.89
N ARG A 207 -7.94 -25.76 12.40
CA ARG A 207 -8.24 -25.63 13.83
C ARG A 207 -9.23 -26.70 14.31
N GLN A 208 -10.12 -27.22 13.46
CA GLN A 208 -11.01 -28.34 13.81
C GLN A 208 -10.25 -29.65 14.03
N ASP A 209 -9.23 -29.91 13.19
CA ASP A 209 -8.37 -31.07 13.34
C ASP A 209 -7.53 -31.02 14.64
N ARG A 210 -7.26 -29.81 15.14
CA ARG A 210 -6.39 -29.54 16.29
C ARG A 210 -6.95 -28.42 17.19
N PRO A 211 -8.04 -28.66 17.92
CA PRO A 211 -8.73 -27.61 18.67
C PRO A 211 -7.87 -27.06 19.81
N GLY A 212 -7.96 -25.75 20.03
CA GLY A 212 -7.31 -25.05 21.15
C GLY A 212 -5.82 -24.73 20.96
N ARG A 213 -5.18 -25.19 19.88
CA ARG A 213 -3.77 -24.86 19.60
C ARG A 213 -3.63 -23.42 19.08
N PRO A 214 -2.58 -22.68 19.51
CA PRO A 214 -2.25 -21.39 18.92
C PRO A 214 -1.84 -21.58 17.45
N LEU A 215 -2.23 -20.64 16.60
CA LEU A 215 -1.87 -20.60 15.19
C LEU A 215 -0.75 -19.58 14.96
N VAL A 216 0.39 -20.04 14.45
CA VAL A 216 1.55 -19.20 14.17
C VAL A 216 1.80 -19.11 12.66
N LEU A 217 1.91 -17.89 12.14
CA LEU A 217 2.33 -17.64 10.75
C LEU A 217 3.85 -17.68 10.64
N LEU A 218 4.38 -18.50 9.73
CA LEU A 218 5.79 -18.47 9.35
C LEU A 218 5.94 -17.71 8.03
N ASN A 219 6.78 -16.68 8.01
CA ASN A 219 7.06 -15.85 6.85
C ASN A 219 8.57 -15.65 6.64
N TRP A 220 9.19 -16.45 5.80
CA TRP A 220 10.64 -16.40 5.56
C TRP A 220 11.07 -15.66 4.29
N LYS A 221 10.14 -15.09 3.52
CA LYS A 221 10.46 -14.33 2.31
C LYS A 221 10.33 -12.83 2.56
N ALA A 222 11.26 -12.08 1.98
CA ALA A 222 11.30 -10.63 2.01
C ALA A 222 11.18 -10.06 0.59
N SER A 223 11.01 -8.73 0.49
CA SER A 223 11.06 -8.06 -0.82
C SER A 223 12.46 -8.04 -1.46
N ASN A 224 13.49 -8.45 -0.72
CA ASN A 224 14.85 -8.61 -1.22
C ASN A 224 15.37 -9.97 -0.74
N ARG A 225 15.78 -10.83 -1.68
CA ARG A 225 16.28 -12.18 -1.41
C ARG A 225 17.46 -12.24 -0.44
N LEU A 226 18.24 -11.17 -0.31
CA LEU A 226 19.33 -11.08 0.67
C LEU A 226 18.83 -11.03 2.12
N ARG A 227 17.53 -10.79 2.33
CA ARG A 227 16.85 -10.79 3.63
C ARG A 227 15.89 -11.98 3.80
N ASP A 228 15.90 -12.92 2.85
CA ASP A 228 15.15 -14.16 3.02
C ASP A 228 15.86 -14.98 4.10
N LEU A 229 15.07 -15.60 4.98
CA LEU A 229 15.57 -16.67 5.82
C LEU A 229 15.42 -17.99 5.04
N PRO A 230 16.39 -18.90 5.11
CA PRO A 230 16.21 -20.24 4.54
C PRO A 230 14.99 -20.91 5.18
N ALA A 231 14.10 -21.49 4.36
CA ALA A 231 12.83 -22.06 4.84
C ALA A 231 13.04 -23.07 5.98
N GLN A 232 14.12 -23.86 5.90
CA GLN A 232 14.47 -24.88 6.90
C GLN A 232 14.69 -24.28 8.30
N GLN A 233 15.12 -23.02 8.40
CA GLN A 233 15.32 -22.34 9.68
C GLN A 233 14.01 -21.96 10.39
N LEU A 234 12.86 -22.00 9.69
CA LEU A 234 11.56 -21.84 10.33
C LEU A 234 10.77 -23.15 10.33
N LEU A 235 10.86 -23.96 9.26
CA LEU A 235 10.06 -25.17 9.11
C LEU A 235 10.42 -26.25 10.14
N PHE A 236 11.62 -26.23 10.72
CA PHE A 236 11.95 -27.14 11.84
C PHE A 236 11.00 -26.97 13.04
N LEU A 237 10.48 -25.76 13.29
CA LEU A 237 9.53 -25.49 14.37
C LEU A 237 8.26 -26.36 14.24
N THR A 238 7.87 -26.71 13.01
CA THR A 238 6.69 -27.56 12.77
C THR A 238 6.88 -29.01 13.24
N ALA A 239 8.12 -29.46 13.36
CA ALA A 239 8.47 -30.79 13.88
C ALA A 239 8.69 -30.77 15.40
N GLU A 240 9.24 -29.69 15.94
CA GLU A 240 9.61 -29.56 17.36
C GLU A 240 8.47 -29.06 18.27
N CYS A 241 7.48 -28.35 17.72
CA CYS A 241 6.37 -27.77 18.48
C CYS A 241 5.05 -28.42 18.08
N ASP A 242 4.74 -29.58 18.67
CA ASP A 242 3.52 -30.32 18.35
C ASP A 242 2.26 -29.67 18.91
N ASP A 243 2.36 -28.84 19.95
CA ASP A 243 1.27 -28.09 20.57
C ASP A 243 0.87 -26.82 19.80
N ILE A 244 1.61 -26.47 18.73
CA ILE A 244 1.36 -25.30 17.87
C ILE A 244 0.82 -25.74 16.51
N LEU A 245 -0.09 -24.94 15.93
CA LEU A 245 -0.49 -25.04 14.53
C LEU A 245 0.30 -24.01 13.73
N PHE A 246 0.94 -24.43 12.63
CA PHE A 246 1.67 -23.51 11.77
C PHE A 246 0.93 -23.29 10.46
N ALA A 247 0.83 -22.03 10.05
CA ALA A 247 0.42 -21.63 8.72
C ALA A 247 1.54 -20.90 8.00
N ILE A 248 1.46 -20.90 6.68
CA ILE A 248 2.38 -20.15 5.82
C ILE A 248 1.58 -19.38 4.80
N GLY A 249 2.12 -18.24 4.41
CA GLY A 249 1.46 -17.35 3.47
C GLY A 249 2.49 -16.62 2.64
N GLN A 250 2.93 -17.25 1.56
CA GLN A 250 3.88 -16.62 0.64
C GLN A 250 3.15 -15.84 -0.48
N PRO A 251 3.72 -14.70 -0.92
CA PRO A 251 3.10 -13.86 -1.93
C PRO A 251 2.98 -14.57 -3.29
N ALA A 252 2.10 -14.03 -4.13
CA ALA A 252 1.91 -14.53 -5.48
C ALA A 252 3.22 -14.57 -6.29
N GLY A 253 3.41 -15.67 -7.03
CA GLY A 253 4.64 -15.93 -7.81
C GLY A 253 5.63 -16.86 -7.11
N LEU A 254 5.48 -17.11 -5.80
CA LEU A 254 6.35 -18.00 -5.04
C LEU A 254 5.71 -19.35 -4.70
N GLN A 255 4.51 -19.65 -5.21
CA GLN A 255 3.76 -20.84 -4.79
C GLN A 255 4.47 -22.15 -5.12
N SER A 256 5.04 -22.28 -6.32
CA SER A 256 5.76 -23.50 -6.71
C SER A 256 7.05 -23.71 -5.92
N GLU A 257 7.75 -22.61 -5.59
CA GLU A 257 8.94 -22.67 -4.74
C GLU A 257 8.58 -23.09 -3.32
N THR A 258 7.55 -22.46 -2.76
CA THR A 258 7.00 -22.72 -1.43
C THR A 258 6.51 -24.18 -1.31
N ALA A 259 5.74 -24.66 -2.29
CA ALA A 259 5.25 -26.04 -2.31
C ALA A 259 6.38 -27.07 -2.26
N ARG A 260 7.46 -26.84 -3.01
CA ARG A 260 8.66 -27.69 -2.99
C ARG A 260 9.40 -27.60 -1.67
N GLU A 261 9.58 -26.39 -1.12
CA GLU A 261 10.21 -26.19 0.19
C GLU A 261 9.46 -27.00 1.27
N ILE A 262 8.12 -27.02 1.24
CA ILE A 262 7.29 -27.77 2.22
C ILE A 262 7.28 -29.27 1.95
N GLN A 263 7.28 -29.70 0.68
CA GLN A 263 7.20 -31.12 0.32
C GLN A 263 8.34 -31.94 0.96
N ASP A 264 9.50 -31.31 1.13
CA ASP A 264 10.68 -31.90 1.75
C ASP A 264 10.60 -31.94 3.29
N HIS A 265 9.56 -31.34 3.89
CA HIS A 265 9.33 -31.31 5.34
C HIS A 265 8.14 -32.19 5.76
N ALA A 266 8.36 -33.03 6.77
CA ALA A 266 7.37 -33.99 7.27
C ALA A 266 6.36 -33.40 8.30
N GLY A 267 6.46 -32.11 8.62
CA GLY A 267 5.67 -31.47 9.67
C GLY A 267 4.27 -31.05 9.23
N PRO A 268 3.27 -31.05 10.14
CA PRO A 268 1.93 -30.58 9.86
C PRO A 268 1.91 -29.06 9.67
N ILE A 269 1.58 -28.60 8.45
CA ILE A 269 1.56 -27.18 8.11
C ILE A 269 0.38 -26.85 7.20
N VAL A 270 -0.20 -25.67 7.40
CA VAL A 270 -1.32 -25.16 6.60
C VAL A 270 -0.78 -24.20 5.56
N ASP A 271 -0.71 -24.64 4.30
CA ASP A 271 -0.27 -23.77 3.20
C ASP A 271 -1.39 -22.86 2.68
N CYS A 272 -1.41 -21.60 3.10
CA CYS A 272 -2.36 -20.61 2.59
C CYS A 272 -1.87 -19.89 1.33
N SER A 273 -0.62 -20.08 0.88
CA SER A 273 -0.01 -19.36 -0.25
C SER A 273 -0.83 -19.39 -1.55
N PRO A 274 -1.49 -20.50 -1.94
CA PRO A 274 -2.36 -20.52 -3.13
C PRO A 274 -3.56 -19.57 -3.06
N LEU A 275 -3.97 -19.16 -1.85
CA LEU A 275 -5.10 -18.26 -1.63
C LEU A 275 -4.67 -16.78 -1.61
N LEU A 276 -3.36 -16.51 -1.59
CA LEU A 276 -2.81 -15.16 -1.41
C LEU A 276 -2.58 -14.47 -2.75
N THR A 277 -3.66 -14.17 -3.46
CA THR A 277 -3.62 -13.45 -4.75
C THR A 277 -3.43 -11.94 -4.61
N GLY A 278 -3.38 -11.41 -3.38
CA GLY A 278 -3.21 -9.99 -3.09
C GLY A 278 -3.06 -9.73 -1.60
N LEU A 279 -3.15 -8.46 -1.20
CA LEU A 279 -2.89 -8.06 0.18
C LEU A 279 -4.04 -8.40 1.13
N ASP A 280 -5.30 -8.32 0.69
CA ASP A 280 -6.48 -8.68 1.50
C ASP A 280 -6.44 -10.10 2.10
N PRO A 281 -6.24 -11.18 1.30
CA PRO A 281 -6.14 -12.53 1.86
C PRO A 281 -4.97 -12.68 2.83
N TYR A 282 -3.86 -11.95 2.60
CA TYR A 282 -2.72 -11.99 3.51
C TYR A 282 -3.02 -11.29 4.84
N LEU A 283 -3.71 -10.14 4.81
CA LEU A 283 -4.16 -9.47 6.03
C LEU A 283 -5.18 -10.32 6.81
N GLU A 284 -6.06 -11.06 6.12
CA GLU A 284 -6.97 -12.01 6.78
C GLU A 284 -6.17 -13.10 7.48
N LEU A 285 -5.23 -13.74 6.78
CA LEU A 285 -4.35 -14.77 7.35
C LEU A 285 -3.64 -14.23 8.60
N LEU A 286 -3.01 -13.06 8.49
CA LEU A 286 -2.31 -12.40 9.59
C LEU A 286 -3.24 -12.16 10.80
N ASN A 287 -4.47 -11.72 10.56
CA ASN A 287 -5.46 -11.43 11.59
C ASN A 287 -5.97 -12.69 12.32
N GLN A 288 -5.92 -13.86 11.68
CA GLN A 288 -6.34 -15.13 12.28
C GLN A 288 -5.22 -15.84 13.09
N CYS A 289 -3.98 -15.36 12.96
CA CYS A 289 -2.82 -15.92 13.65
C CYS A 289 -2.63 -15.28 15.03
N ASP A 290 -2.25 -16.11 15.99
CA ASP A 290 -1.96 -15.74 17.37
C ASP A 290 -0.53 -15.15 17.50
N ALA A 291 0.38 -15.53 16.61
CA ALA A 291 1.72 -14.95 16.49
C ALA A 291 2.27 -15.06 15.06
N VAL A 292 3.38 -14.36 14.82
CA VAL A 292 4.11 -14.38 13.53
C VAL A 292 5.59 -14.54 13.80
N VAL A 293 6.24 -15.40 13.02
CA VAL A 293 7.70 -15.47 12.91
C VAL A 293 8.06 -15.02 11.50
N SER A 294 8.77 -13.89 11.40
CA SER A 294 9.13 -13.26 10.12
C SER A 294 10.63 -12.98 10.07
N THR A 295 11.16 -12.82 8.86
CA THR A 295 12.50 -12.25 8.62
C THR A 295 12.58 -10.77 8.96
#